data_AF-A0A4P6DWF4-F1
#
_entry.id   AF-A0A4P6DWF4-F1
#
_cell.length_a   1.000
_cell.length_b   1.000
_cell.length_c   1.000
_cell.angle_alpha   90.00
_cell.angle_beta   90.00
_cell.angle_gamma   90.00
#
_symmetry.space_group_name_H-M   'P 1'
#
loop_
_entity.id
_entity.type
_entity.pdbx_description
1 polymer ?
#
loop_
_entity_poly.entity_id
_entity_poly.type
_entity_poly.pdbx_seq_one_letter_code
_entity_poly.pdbx_strand_id
1 'polypeptide(L)'
;MTTTEIIRKNLFPNPNFSPTGLTHGLWGMQYVECFPGDGTLTVPEKDPNGTTTAQKQGYVQLDISGLLDADTEYVLSVIRLSGTKLCGIYYNNQGITVTPADHGDLLTLRFTPSRIHDPSSLMVNFDTGVWTRPIIEPAATYDAAMAGGGLRFFAWDTMPDPRSAS
;
A
#
# COMPACT_ATOMS: atom_id res chain seq x y z
N MET A 1 26.77 14.12 -8.57
CA MET A 1 25.98 12.86 -8.58
C MET A 1 24.94 13.01 -7.51
N THR A 2 23.70 13.33 -7.89
CA THR A 2 22.57 13.35 -6.96
C THR A 2 22.26 11.91 -6.61
N THR A 3 22.41 11.56 -5.33
CA THR A 3 21.96 10.28 -4.78
C THR A 3 20.50 10.12 -5.16
N THR A 4 20.18 9.18 -6.05
CA THR A 4 18.79 8.80 -6.31
C THR A 4 18.29 8.23 -5.01
N GLU A 5 17.54 9.05 -4.27
CA GLU A 5 16.92 8.63 -3.02
C GLU A 5 16.07 7.40 -3.33
N ILE A 6 16.32 6.30 -2.62
CA ILE A 6 15.53 5.09 -2.80
C ILE A 6 14.17 5.37 -2.18
N ILE A 7 13.21 5.83 -2.98
CA ILE A 7 11.86 6.14 -2.52
C ILE A 7 11.12 4.82 -2.27
N ARG A 8 11.13 4.35 -1.02
CA ARG A 8 10.23 3.31 -0.53
C ARG A 8 9.14 3.95 0.30
N LYS A 9 7.88 3.61 0.00
CA LYS A 9 6.72 4.15 0.72
C LYS A 9 5.95 3.01 1.37
N ASN A 10 5.90 3.03 2.71
CA ASN A 10 5.04 2.15 3.48
C ASN A 10 3.63 2.74 3.52
N LEU A 11 2.63 1.97 3.09
CA LEU A 11 1.24 2.45 3.04
C LEU A 11 0.52 2.36 4.40
N PHE A 12 1.01 1.57 5.35
CA PHE A 12 0.43 1.45 6.69
C PHE A 12 1.37 2.05 7.76
N PRO A 13 1.75 3.33 7.65
CA PRO A 13 2.52 3.95 8.71
C PRO A 13 1.65 4.03 9.96
N ASN A 14 2.27 3.90 11.13
CA ASN A 14 1.54 4.06 12.39
C ASN A 14 0.90 5.46 12.42
N PRO A 15 -0.44 5.57 12.52
CA PRO A 15 -1.15 6.84 12.44
C PRO A 15 -0.76 7.80 13.59
N ASN A 16 -0.23 7.29 14.70
CA ASN A 16 0.29 8.11 15.79
C ASN A 16 1.65 8.77 15.48
N PHE A 17 2.40 8.24 14.50
CA PHE A 17 3.73 8.75 14.10
C PHE A 17 3.74 9.32 12.67
N SER A 18 2.66 9.15 11.92
CA SER A 18 2.44 9.76 10.61
C SER A 18 1.02 10.35 10.58
N PRO A 19 0.84 11.61 11.02
CA PRO A 19 -0.47 12.28 11.00
C PRO A 19 -1.05 12.45 9.60
N THR A 20 -0.20 12.37 8.57
CA THR A 20 -0.54 12.35 7.15
C THR A 20 -0.61 10.92 6.59
N GLY A 21 -0.67 9.90 7.46
CA GLY A 21 -0.77 8.51 7.04
C GLY A 21 -1.92 8.34 6.05
N LEU A 22 -1.75 7.40 5.12
CA LEU A 22 -2.70 7.10 4.03
C LEU A 22 -3.93 6.39 4.59
N THR A 23 -4.61 7.03 5.53
CA THR A 23 -5.92 6.66 6.04
C THR A 23 -7.03 7.28 5.20
N HIS A 24 -6.66 8.11 4.21
CA HIS A 24 -7.57 8.81 3.32
C HIS A 24 -7.72 8.05 2.01
N GLY A 25 -8.98 7.79 1.65
CA GLY A 25 -9.37 7.35 0.33
C GLY A 25 -9.93 8.49 -0.52
N LEU A 26 -10.58 8.09 -1.61
CA LEU A 26 -11.26 9.01 -2.50
C LEU A 26 -12.25 9.92 -1.76
N TRP A 27 -12.35 11.16 -2.23
CA TRP A 27 -13.34 12.15 -1.76
C TRP A 27 -13.30 12.40 -0.24
N GLY A 28 -12.13 12.22 0.39
CA GLY A 28 -11.95 12.43 1.83
C GLY A 28 -12.53 11.32 2.70
N MET A 29 -12.85 10.15 2.14
CA MET A 29 -13.22 8.98 2.92
C MET A 29 -12.11 8.64 3.92
N GLN A 30 -12.49 8.44 5.18
CA GLN A 30 -11.56 8.08 6.24
C GLN A 30 -11.69 6.60 6.57
N TYR A 31 -10.54 5.94 6.66
CA TYR A 31 -10.38 4.54 7.01
C TYR A 31 -9.55 4.35 8.28
N VAL A 32 -9.40 5.39 9.10
CA VAL A 32 -8.57 5.37 10.32
C VAL A 32 -8.89 4.20 11.25
N GLU A 33 -10.16 3.77 11.29
CA GLU A 33 -10.62 2.62 12.07
C GLU A 33 -9.99 1.29 11.65
N CYS A 34 -9.52 1.21 10.40
CA CYS A 34 -8.88 0.02 9.84
C CYS A 34 -7.39 -0.05 10.19
N PHE A 35 -6.81 1.03 10.75
CA PHE A 35 -5.38 1.15 11.07
C PHE A 35 -5.16 1.14 12.58
N PRO A 36 -4.95 -0.04 13.20
CA PRO A 36 -4.63 -0.13 14.63
C PRO A 36 -3.28 0.49 15.00
N GLY A 37 -2.41 0.73 14.02
CA GLY A 37 -1.09 1.36 14.21
C GLY A 37 0.05 0.42 14.56
N ASP A 38 -0.17 -0.88 14.48
CA ASP A 38 0.85 -1.93 14.63
C ASP A 38 1.52 -2.33 13.30
N GLY A 39 1.28 -1.56 12.23
CA GLY A 39 1.77 -1.88 10.88
C GLY A 39 0.86 -2.86 10.11
N THR A 40 -0.34 -3.11 10.61
CA THR A 40 -1.40 -3.85 9.91
C THR A 40 -2.54 -2.94 9.45
N LEU A 41 -3.27 -3.41 8.45
CA LEU A 41 -4.58 -2.91 8.04
C LEU A 41 -5.60 -4.04 8.24
N THR A 42 -6.66 -3.76 8.99
CA THR A 42 -7.78 -4.69 9.17
C THR A 42 -8.99 -4.17 8.41
N VAL A 43 -9.37 -4.88 7.35
CA VAL A 43 -10.55 -4.57 6.56
C VAL A 43 -11.70 -5.48 7.02
N PRO A 44 -12.80 -4.92 7.57
CA PRO A 44 -13.93 -5.70 8.05
C PRO A 44 -14.77 -6.28 6.91
N GLU A 45 -15.50 -7.37 7.20
CA GLU A 45 -16.54 -7.90 6.31
C GLU A 45 -17.62 -6.85 6.02
N LYS A 46 -18.22 -6.96 4.84
CA LYS A 46 -19.29 -6.06 4.44
C LYS A 46 -20.52 -6.25 5.30
N ASP A 47 -20.91 -5.20 6.02
CA ASP A 47 -22.17 -5.08 6.74
C ASP A 47 -22.95 -3.85 6.21
N PRO A 48 -24.09 -4.04 5.52
CA PRO A 48 -24.94 -2.93 5.07
C PRO A 48 -25.41 -2.01 6.20
N ASN A 49 -25.48 -2.53 7.43
CA ASN A 49 -25.85 -1.78 8.64
C ASN A 49 -24.64 -1.30 9.44
N GLY A 50 -23.41 -1.53 8.92
CA GLY A 50 -22.17 -1.11 9.55
C GLY A 50 -22.13 0.39 9.81
N THR A 51 -21.36 0.81 10.80
CA THR A 51 -21.27 2.22 11.21
C THR A 51 -20.13 2.96 10.52
N THR A 52 -19.14 2.25 9.99
CA THR A 52 -17.98 2.83 9.31
C THR A 52 -18.02 2.67 7.79
N THR A 53 -17.23 3.46 7.08
CA THR A 53 -17.11 3.40 5.61
C THR A 53 -16.65 2.02 5.15
N ALA A 54 -15.58 1.50 5.79
CA ALA A 54 -15.05 0.19 5.45
C ALA A 54 -16.06 -0.93 5.68
N GLN A 55 -16.83 -0.91 6.77
CA GLN A 55 -17.87 -1.91 7.04
C GLN A 55 -18.96 -1.90 5.98
N LYS A 56 -19.44 -0.73 5.56
CA LYS A 56 -20.49 -0.65 4.53
C LYS A 56 -20.03 -1.14 3.15
N GLN A 57 -18.73 -1.00 2.87
CA GLN A 57 -18.14 -1.31 1.57
C GLN A 57 -17.58 -2.74 1.49
N GLY A 58 -16.98 -3.23 2.58
CA GLY A 58 -16.20 -4.48 2.64
C GLY A 58 -14.78 -4.34 2.09
N TYR A 59 -14.33 -3.11 1.80
CA TYR A 59 -13.01 -2.82 1.25
C TYR A 59 -12.49 -1.45 1.74
N VAL A 60 -11.18 -1.26 1.59
CA VAL A 60 -10.47 0.00 1.82
C VAL A 60 -9.80 0.44 0.52
N GLN A 61 -9.93 1.71 0.15
CA GLN A 61 -9.24 2.30 -1.00
C GLN A 61 -8.35 3.43 -0.51
N LEU A 62 -7.04 3.30 -0.70
CA LEU A 62 -6.08 4.32 -0.30
C LEU A 62 -5.71 5.15 -1.51
N ASP A 63 -5.87 6.48 -1.39
CA ASP A 63 -5.36 7.41 -2.37
C ASP A 63 -3.84 7.48 -2.25
N ILE A 64 -3.14 7.08 -3.30
CA ILE A 64 -1.67 7.13 -3.38
C ILE A 64 -1.19 8.19 -4.39
N SER A 65 -2.09 9.07 -4.83
CA SER A 65 -1.73 10.24 -5.62
C SER A 65 -0.81 11.17 -4.83
N GLY A 66 0.12 11.82 -5.53
CA GLY A 66 1.17 12.63 -4.91
C GLY A 66 2.26 11.83 -4.19
N LEU A 67 2.18 10.50 -4.15
CA LEU A 67 3.25 9.66 -3.63
C LEU A 67 4.24 9.22 -4.70
N LEU A 68 3.88 9.25 -5.97
CA LEU A 68 4.66 8.60 -7.03
C LEU A 68 4.98 9.60 -8.13
N ASP A 69 6.01 9.30 -8.89
CA ASP A 69 6.40 10.05 -10.09
C ASP A 69 5.71 9.46 -11.32
N ALA A 70 5.36 10.31 -12.28
CA ALA A 70 4.76 9.86 -13.53
C ALA A 70 5.77 9.07 -14.36
N ASP A 71 5.26 8.12 -15.14
CA ASP A 71 5.99 7.31 -16.13
C ASP A 71 7.14 6.48 -15.55
N THR A 72 7.18 6.31 -14.23
CA THR A 72 8.10 5.43 -13.51
C THR A 72 7.40 4.10 -13.21
N GLU A 73 8.04 2.96 -13.48
CA GLU A 73 7.50 1.65 -13.11
C GLU A 73 7.71 1.41 -11.61
N TYR A 74 6.66 1.01 -10.92
CA TYR A 74 6.64 0.70 -9.49
C TYR A 74 6.19 -0.75 -9.25
N VAL A 75 6.61 -1.28 -8.10
CA VAL A 75 6.12 -2.53 -7.53
C VAL A 75 5.43 -2.20 -6.21
N LEU A 76 4.16 -2.58 -6.09
CA LEU A 76 3.47 -2.72 -4.80
C LEU A 76 3.69 -4.15 -4.30
N SER A 77 4.24 -4.27 -3.10
CA SER A 77 4.43 -5.53 -2.37
C SER A 77 3.60 -5.52 -1.09
N VAL A 78 2.83 -6.56 -0.79
CA VAL A 78 2.05 -6.65 0.46
C VAL A 78 1.88 -8.10 0.91
N ILE A 79 1.79 -8.32 2.23
CA ILE A 79 1.53 -9.65 2.79
C ILE A 79 0.08 -9.71 3.30
N ARG A 80 -0.63 -10.80 2.92
CA ARG A 80 -1.92 -11.15 3.52
C ARG A 80 -1.70 -12.08 4.72
N LEU A 81 -2.14 -11.65 5.90
CA LEU A 81 -2.13 -12.48 7.12
C LEU A 81 -3.39 -13.34 7.22
N SER A 82 -4.55 -12.79 6.86
CA SER A 82 -5.83 -13.51 6.85
C SER A 82 -6.84 -12.87 5.88
N GLY A 83 -7.96 -13.54 5.65
CA GLY A 83 -9.03 -13.08 4.74
C GLY A 83 -9.04 -13.82 3.41
N THR A 84 -10.14 -13.71 2.68
CA THR A 84 -10.42 -14.51 1.48
C THR A 84 -10.19 -13.73 0.17
N LYS A 85 -9.71 -12.49 0.25
CA LYS A 85 -9.97 -11.50 -0.79
C LYS A 85 -8.73 -10.88 -1.46
N LEU A 86 -9.01 -10.08 -2.49
CA LEU A 86 -8.11 -9.48 -3.47
C LEU A 86 -7.33 -8.28 -2.90
N CYS A 87 -6.11 -8.08 -3.43
CA CYS A 87 -5.45 -6.78 -3.41
C CYS A 87 -5.37 -6.26 -4.85
N GLY A 88 -5.57 -4.96 -5.06
CA GLY A 88 -5.48 -4.39 -6.39
C GLY A 88 -4.96 -2.97 -6.39
N ILE A 89 -4.46 -2.55 -7.55
CA ILE A 89 -4.13 -1.17 -7.83
C ILE A 89 -4.97 -0.71 -9.02
N TYR A 90 -5.57 0.46 -8.89
CA TYR A 90 -6.25 1.13 -9.98
C TYR A 90 -5.43 2.35 -10.38
N TYR A 91 -4.96 2.38 -11.62
CA TYR A 91 -4.17 3.47 -12.17
C TYR A 91 -4.54 3.74 -13.63
N ASN A 92 -4.54 5.00 -14.10
CA ASN A 92 -4.78 5.35 -15.50
C ASN A 92 -6.05 4.72 -16.12
N ASN A 93 -7.14 4.60 -15.36
CA ASN A 93 -8.37 3.88 -15.73
C ASN A 93 -8.21 2.36 -15.96
N GLN A 94 -7.14 1.78 -15.45
CA GLN A 94 -6.85 0.34 -15.48
C GLN A 94 -6.82 -0.21 -14.06
N GLY A 95 -7.45 -1.36 -13.85
CA GLY A 95 -7.35 -2.10 -12.59
C GLY A 95 -6.47 -3.32 -12.78
N ILE A 96 -5.41 -3.46 -11.99
CA ILE A 96 -4.68 -4.72 -11.83
C ILE A 96 -5.03 -5.26 -10.45
N THR A 97 -5.48 -6.51 -10.41
CA THR A 97 -5.77 -7.22 -9.17
C THR A 97 -4.94 -8.49 -9.10
N VAL A 98 -4.57 -8.86 -7.88
CA VAL A 98 -3.98 -10.16 -7.57
C VAL A 98 -4.85 -10.84 -6.53
N THR A 99 -5.22 -12.09 -6.84
CA THR A 99 -5.82 -13.00 -5.87
C THR A 99 -4.69 -13.74 -5.18
N PRO A 100 -4.58 -13.65 -3.85
CA PRO A 100 -3.55 -14.40 -3.14
C PRO A 100 -3.84 -15.91 -3.23
N ALA A 101 -2.80 -16.71 -3.42
CA ALA A 101 -2.87 -18.14 -3.10
C ALA A 101 -3.02 -18.31 -1.57
N ASP A 102 -3.58 -19.45 -1.15
CA ASP A 102 -4.01 -19.65 0.24
C ASP A 102 -2.87 -19.43 1.25
N HIS A 103 -3.11 -18.52 2.21
CA HIS A 103 -2.27 -18.12 3.36
C HIS A 103 -0.78 -17.77 3.11
N GLY A 104 -0.37 -16.56 3.50
CA GLY A 104 1.05 -16.24 3.76
C GLY A 104 1.87 -15.74 2.56
N ASP A 105 1.26 -15.60 1.38
CA ASP A 105 2.01 -15.18 0.20
C ASP A 105 2.23 -13.67 0.12
N LEU A 106 3.47 -13.31 -0.20
CA LEU A 106 3.81 -12.00 -0.69
C LEU A 106 3.10 -11.77 -2.03
N LEU A 107 2.32 -10.71 -2.10
CA LEU A 107 1.65 -10.27 -3.32
C LEU A 107 2.44 -9.14 -3.91
N THR A 108 2.67 -9.21 -5.21
CA THR A 108 3.41 -8.20 -5.96
C THR A 108 2.62 -7.74 -7.17
N LEU A 109 2.45 -6.43 -7.31
CA LEU A 109 1.77 -5.80 -8.44
C LEU A 109 2.71 -4.78 -9.08
N ARG A 110 2.95 -4.90 -10.39
CA ARG A 110 3.72 -3.94 -11.18
C ARG A 110 2.80 -2.98 -11.93
N PHE A 111 3.16 -1.71 -11.95
CA PHE A 111 2.37 -0.69 -12.62
C PHE A 111 3.21 0.55 -12.96
N THR A 112 2.76 1.31 -13.95
CA THR A 112 3.41 2.56 -14.39
C THR A 112 2.34 3.65 -14.49
N PRO A 113 2.17 4.49 -13.46
CA PRO A 113 1.18 5.56 -13.48
C PRO A 113 1.64 6.68 -14.42
N SER A 114 0.72 7.27 -15.19
CA SER A 114 1.00 8.46 -16.01
C SER A 114 0.23 9.69 -15.53
N ARG A 115 -0.78 9.50 -14.66
CA ARG A 115 -1.52 10.56 -13.96
C ARG A 115 -1.36 10.40 -12.45
N ILE A 116 -0.40 11.12 -11.87
CA ILE A 116 -0.03 10.97 -10.44
C ILE A 116 -0.73 11.94 -9.49
N HIS A 117 -1.44 12.95 -10.01
CA HIS A 117 -2.11 13.99 -9.22
C HIS A 117 -3.64 13.89 -9.25
N ASP A 118 -4.17 12.81 -9.81
CA ASP A 118 -5.60 12.54 -9.86
C ASP A 118 -5.90 11.33 -8.95
N PRO A 119 -6.43 11.58 -7.73
CA PRO A 119 -6.83 10.54 -6.79
C PRO A 119 -7.72 9.47 -7.40
N SER A 120 -8.63 9.88 -8.30
CA SER A 120 -9.57 8.98 -8.97
C SER A 120 -8.90 8.02 -9.95
N SER A 121 -7.63 8.28 -10.26
CA SER A 121 -6.84 7.54 -11.23
C SER A 121 -5.59 6.90 -10.63
N LEU A 122 -5.39 6.92 -9.30
CA LEU A 122 -4.24 6.27 -8.66
C LEU A 122 -4.56 5.89 -7.21
N MET A 123 -4.99 4.64 -6.99
CA MET A 123 -5.40 4.13 -5.68
C MET A 123 -5.04 2.66 -5.48
N VAL A 124 -4.81 2.27 -4.23
CA VAL A 124 -4.63 0.87 -3.84
C VAL A 124 -5.87 0.38 -3.09
N ASN A 125 -6.38 -0.78 -3.50
CA ASN A 125 -7.55 -1.41 -2.93
C ASN A 125 -7.15 -2.64 -2.10
N PHE A 126 -7.67 -2.71 -0.88
CA PHE A 126 -7.58 -3.87 0.00
C PHE A 126 -8.99 -4.33 0.32
N ASP A 127 -9.29 -5.58 -0.01
CA ASP A 127 -10.56 -6.20 0.32
C ASP A 127 -10.48 -6.84 1.72
N THR A 128 -11.58 -7.44 2.17
CA THR A 128 -11.74 -7.96 3.54
C THR A 128 -10.60 -8.90 3.96
N GLY A 129 -10.03 -8.64 5.13
CA GLY A 129 -8.91 -9.41 5.69
C GLY A 129 -7.95 -8.58 6.52
N VAL A 130 -6.81 -9.19 6.87
CA VAL A 130 -5.71 -8.52 7.56
C VAL A 130 -4.49 -8.50 6.64
N TRP A 131 -3.98 -7.30 6.42
CA TRP A 131 -2.86 -7.01 5.52
C TRP A 131 -1.70 -6.41 6.31
N THR A 132 -0.47 -6.65 5.88
CA THR A 132 0.70 -6.04 6.51
C THR A 132 1.83 -5.81 5.51
N ARG A 133 2.74 -4.91 5.90
CA ARG A 133 3.95 -4.55 5.13
C ARG A 133 3.69 -4.15 3.68
N PRO A 134 2.74 -3.23 3.40
CA PRO A 134 2.52 -2.73 2.05
C PRO A 134 3.62 -1.73 1.68
N ILE A 135 4.48 -2.09 0.75
CA ILE A 135 5.56 -1.24 0.25
C ILE A 135 5.31 -0.93 -1.21
N ILE A 136 5.38 0.35 -1.58
CA ILE A 136 5.53 0.78 -2.97
C ILE A 136 6.97 1.25 -3.16
N GLU A 137 7.65 0.73 -4.19
CA GLU A 137 9.00 1.14 -4.57
C GLU A 137 9.22 1.07 -6.08
N PRO A 138 10.18 1.82 -6.67
CA PRO A 138 10.51 1.69 -8.08
C PRO A 138 10.87 0.24 -8.45
N ALA A 139 10.42 -0.24 -9.61
CA ALA A 139 10.66 -1.60 -10.07
C ALA A 139 12.16 -1.93 -10.16
N ALA A 140 12.98 -0.97 -10.58
CA ALA A 140 14.43 -1.11 -10.59
C ALA A 140 15.02 -1.40 -9.19
N THR A 141 14.49 -0.76 -8.14
CA THR A 141 14.90 -1.00 -6.75
C THR A 141 14.51 -2.40 -6.30
N TYR A 142 13.28 -2.81 -6.62
CA TYR A 142 12.78 -4.16 -6.32
C TYR A 142 13.65 -5.23 -7.01
N ASP A 143 13.92 -5.08 -8.30
CA ASP A 143 14.69 -6.03 -9.11
C ASP A 143 16.14 -6.16 -8.64
N ALA A 144 16.79 -5.04 -8.33
CA ALA A 144 18.16 -5.04 -7.82
C ALA A 144 18.28 -5.87 -6.53
N ALA A 145 17.29 -5.78 -5.65
CA ALA A 145 17.31 -6.49 -4.39
C ALA A 145 16.82 -7.95 -4.51
N MET A 146 15.94 -8.27 -5.46
CA MET A 146 15.65 -9.67 -5.83
C MET A 146 16.89 -10.37 -6.40
N ALA A 147 17.66 -9.70 -7.26
CA ALA A 147 18.92 -10.22 -7.81
C ALA A 147 20.01 -10.41 -6.73
N GLY A 148 19.96 -9.63 -5.65
CA GLY A 148 20.92 -9.67 -4.53
C GLY A 148 20.73 -10.82 -3.52
N GLY A 149 19.79 -11.75 -3.73
CA GLY A 149 19.68 -12.95 -2.91
C GLY A 149 18.60 -12.94 -1.82
N GLY A 150 17.55 -12.12 -1.97
CA GLY A 150 16.28 -12.37 -1.31
C GLY A 150 15.65 -11.15 -0.63
N LEU A 151 14.37 -11.33 -0.26
CA LEU A 151 13.50 -10.31 0.31
C LEU A 151 13.92 -9.89 1.74
N ARG A 152 15.06 -9.22 1.90
CA ARG A 152 15.47 -8.61 3.19
C ARG A 152 14.67 -7.34 3.55
N PHE A 153 13.67 -7.00 2.75
CA PHE A 153 12.86 -5.76 2.78
C PHE A 153 11.96 -5.57 4.02
N PHE A 154 11.95 -6.53 4.96
CA PHE A 154 11.06 -6.50 6.12
C PHE A 154 11.77 -6.25 7.46
N ALA A 155 13.07 -6.00 7.42
CA ALA A 155 13.86 -5.72 8.61
C ALA A 155 13.89 -4.20 8.85
N TRP A 156 13.55 -3.81 10.09
CA TRP A 156 13.47 -2.43 10.56
C TRP A 156 14.77 -1.63 10.35
N ASP A 157 15.91 -2.32 10.22
CA ASP A 157 17.23 -1.78 9.95
C ASP A 157 17.44 -1.27 8.51
N THR A 158 16.53 -1.57 7.57
CA THR A 158 16.59 -1.11 6.17
C THR A 158 15.63 0.03 5.84
N MET A 159 14.77 0.43 6.78
CA MET A 159 13.99 1.66 6.67
C MET A 159 14.88 2.85 7.05
N PRO A 160 14.75 4.01 6.36
CA PRO A 160 15.43 5.23 6.81
C PRO A 160 15.08 5.50 8.28
N ASP A 161 16.09 5.69 9.13
CA ASP A 161 15.84 6.06 10.52
C ASP A 161 15.09 7.41 10.51
N PRO A 162 13.86 7.50 11.05
CA PRO A 162 13.13 8.76 11.08
C PRO A 162 13.87 9.86 11.86
N ARG A 163 14.93 9.52 12.59
CA ARG A 163 15.81 10.45 13.30
C ARG A 163 17.03 10.89 12.50
N SER A 164 17.33 10.29 11.34
CA SER A 164 18.49 10.66 10.53
C SER A 164 18.21 11.82 9.56
N ALA A 165 17.00 12.38 9.57
CA ALA A 165 16.62 13.54 8.77
C ALA A 165 16.75 14.88 9.53
N SER A 166 17.45 14.89 10.67
CA SER A 166 17.79 16.11 11.43
C SER A 166 19.11 16.72 11.01
#